data_AF-A0A7S3Q8I1-F1
#
_entry.id   AF-A0A7S3Q8I1-F1
#
_cell.length_a   1.000
_cell.length_b   1.000
_cell.length_c   1.000
_cell.angle_alpha   90.00
_cell.angle_beta   90.00
_cell.angle_gamma   90.00
#
_symmetry.space_group_name_H-M   'P 1'
#
loop_
_entity.id
_entity.type
_entity.pdbx_description
1 polymer ?
#
loop_
_entity_poly.entity_id
_entity_poly.type
_entity_poly.pdbx_seq_one_letter_code
_entity_poly.pdbx_strand_id
1 'polypeptide(L)'
;MFDVCRCDDNNGNAEIVFCHASCGIGERNPTEVFENVDKFLNDNPNEFIIFNFEMNRPDVNPPQQAELWDIVAKIDSFKKKIYNHSGNEWPTGRETIESGKRVFFFQHNGWYLCNTGNEAECNQRIENFHDYAIETDWAFGDIEEIENTATSCIGTRGELGSKDFYAINNFVTTFIGPSKFQAETLNSKDFALKRIEDCKSVTNLDANFLNVDFWQRGDIPEVAQIINIQRGQKNKRSLRRFLRWIRN
;
A
#
# COMPACT_ATOMS: atom_id res chain seq x y z
N MET A 1 1.96 -2.06 -6.64
CA MET A 1 2.53 -0.71 -6.45
C MET A 1 2.39 0.05 -7.76
N PHE A 2 2.15 1.35 -7.73
CA PHE A 2 2.08 2.16 -8.95
C PHE A 2 3.32 3.05 -9.02
N ASP A 3 4.16 2.83 -10.03
CA ASP A 3 5.28 3.73 -10.27
C ASP A 3 4.73 5.01 -10.88
N VAL A 4 5.18 6.13 -10.35
CA VAL A 4 4.89 7.47 -10.85
C VAL A 4 6.11 7.87 -11.65
N CYS A 5 5.91 8.21 -12.92
CA CYS A 5 6.95 8.67 -13.82
C CYS A 5 6.64 10.07 -14.35
N ARG A 6 7.70 10.75 -14.79
CA ARG A 6 7.61 11.89 -15.69
C ARG A 6 7.95 11.42 -17.10
N CYS A 7 6.99 11.53 -18.01
CA CYS A 7 7.10 11.06 -19.40
C CYS A 7 6.77 12.20 -20.36
N ASP A 8 7.31 12.17 -21.58
CA ASP A 8 6.99 13.19 -22.59
C ASP A 8 5.72 12.79 -23.35
N ASP A 9 4.76 13.71 -23.47
CA ASP A 9 3.60 13.55 -24.33
C ASP A 9 4.01 13.54 -25.82
N ASN A 10 3.03 13.33 -26.71
CA ASN A 10 3.27 13.33 -28.17
C ASN A 10 3.79 14.68 -28.73
N ASN A 11 3.75 15.75 -27.93
CA ASN A 11 4.24 17.08 -28.29
C ASN A 11 5.58 17.42 -27.59
N GLY A 12 6.15 16.50 -26.82
CA GLY A 12 7.39 16.72 -26.07
C GLY A 12 7.21 17.49 -24.75
N ASN A 13 6.00 17.58 -24.22
CA ASN A 13 5.74 18.15 -22.90
C ASN A 13 5.80 17.06 -21.83
N ALA A 14 6.53 17.33 -20.75
CA ALA A 14 6.56 16.43 -19.61
C ALA A 14 5.19 16.35 -18.92
N GLU A 15 4.71 15.12 -18.69
CA GLU A 15 3.49 14.78 -17.95
C GLU A 15 3.78 13.73 -16.88
N ILE A 16 2.96 13.75 -15.82
CA ILE A 16 2.98 12.72 -14.79
C ILE A 16 2.06 11.58 -15.21
N VAL A 17 2.62 10.38 -15.25
CA VAL A 17 1.90 9.15 -15.59
C VAL A 17 2.17 8.05 -14.58
N PHE A 18 1.29 7.05 -14.54
CA PHE A 18 1.65 5.78 -13.92
C PHE A 18 2.39 4.91 -14.94
N CYS A 19 3.50 4.29 -14.52
CA CYS A 19 4.42 3.57 -15.37
C CYS A 19 4.86 2.23 -14.74
N HIS A 20 5.80 1.54 -15.39
CA HIS A 20 6.51 0.39 -14.82
C HIS A 20 8.02 0.64 -14.95
N ALA A 21 8.62 1.30 -13.96
CA ALA A 21 10.00 1.83 -13.92
C ALA A 21 10.40 2.82 -15.03
N SER A 22 9.75 2.80 -16.19
CA SER A 22 9.96 3.74 -17.28
C SER A 22 8.71 3.84 -18.16
N CYS A 23 8.63 4.94 -18.91
CA CYS A 23 7.55 5.24 -19.86
C CYS A 23 7.40 4.14 -20.93
N GLY A 24 8.52 3.67 -21.50
CA GLY A 24 8.52 2.72 -22.62
C GLY A 24 8.01 1.30 -22.32
N ILE A 25 7.79 0.95 -21.05
CA ILE A 25 7.28 -0.37 -20.64
C ILE A 25 5.74 -0.38 -20.56
N GLY A 26 5.14 0.80 -20.42
CA GLY A 26 3.69 0.97 -20.42
C GLY A 26 3.26 2.10 -19.49
N GLU A 27 2.25 2.84 -19.93
CA GLU A 27 1.78 4.04 -19.24
C GLU A 27 0.28 4.00 -19.00
N ARG A 28 -0.16 4.69 -17.96
CA ARG A 28 -1.57 4.95 -17.66
C ARG A 28 -1.75 6.40 -17.22
N ASN A 29 -2.81 7.02 -17.71
CA ASN A 29 -3.20 8.37 -17.32
C ASN A 29 -3.67 8.36 -15.84
N PRO A 30 -3.03 9.12 -14.94
CA PRO A 30 -3.41 9.12 -13.52
C PRO A 30 -4.82 9.67 -13.29
N THR A 31 -5.26 10.64 -14.11
CA THR A 31 -6.62 11.21 -14.03
C THR A 31 -7.66 10.12 -14.23
N GLU A 32 -7.52 9.33 -15.30
CA GLU A 32 -8.45 8.24 -15.62
C GLU A 32 -8.47 7.18 -14.50
N VAL A 33 -7.29 6.82 -13.97
CA VAL A 33 -7.19 5.86 -12.86
C VAL A 33 -7.91 6.38 -11.62
N PHE A 34 -7.69 7.63 -11.24
CA PHE A 34 -8.35 8.22 -10.07
C PHE A 34 -9.86 8.41 -10.25
N GLU A 35 -10.33 8.76 -11.45
CA GLU A 35 -11.77 8.83 -11.76
C GLU A 35 -12.45 7.45 -11.67
N ASN A 36 -11.79 6.41 -12.18
CA ASN A 36 -12.28 5.04 -12.06
C ASN A 36 -12.35 4.58 -10.59
N VAL A 37 -11.37 4.96 -9.78
CA VAL A 37 -11.36 4.67 -8.34
C VAL A 37 -12.44 5.48 -7.61
N ASP A 38 -12.63 6.74 -7.96
CA ASP A 38 -13.69 7.58 -7.39
C ASP A 38 -15.06 6.96 -7.66
N LYS A 39 -15.29 6.51 -8.89
CA LYS A 39 -16.49 5.77 -9.27
C LYS A 39 -16.65 4.50 -8.43
N PHE A 40 -15.61 3.68 -8.29
CA PHE A 40 -15.66 2.48 -7.45
C PHE A 40 -16.06 2.81 -6.01
N LEU A 41 -15.46 3.84 -5.41
CA LEU A 41 -15.77 4.24 -4.03
C LEU A 41 -17.18 4.84 -3.90
N ASN A 42 -17.71 5.49 -4.92
CA ASN A 42 -19.09 5.97 -4.94
C ASN A 42 -20.08 4.79 -5.01
N ASP A 43 -19.77 3.76 -5.80
CA ASP A 43 -20.59 2.55 -5.93
C ASP A 43 -20.46 1.62 -4.70
N ASN A 44 -19.36 1.73 -3.95
CA ASN A 44 -19.04 0.89 -2.79
C ASN A 44 -18.76 1.77 -1.54
N PRO A 45 -19.80 2.26 -0.83
CA PRO A 45 -19.64 3.28 0.22
C PRO A 45 -18.93 2.78 1.48
N ASN A 46 -18.84 1.47 1.68
CA ASN A 46 -18.17 0.86 2.84
C ASN A 46 -16.71 0.46 2.56
N GLU A 47 -16.22 0.72 1.36
CA GLU A 47 -14.84 0.41 0.98
C GLU A 47 -13.95 1.65 1.14
N PHE A 48 -12.68 1.40 1.47
CA PHE A 48 -11.62 2.39 1.45
C PHE A 48 -10.40 1.82 0.72
N ILE A 49 -9.58 2.69 0.16
CA ILE A 49 -8.43 2.29 -0.66
C ILE A 49 -7.18 2.96 -0.11
N ILE A 50 -6.10 2.18 -0.07
CA ILE A 50 -4.77 2.66 0.24
C ILE A 50 -3.96 2.56 -1.05
N PHE A 51 -3.44 3.69 -1.53
CA PHE A 51 -2.45 3.70 -2.59
C PHE A 51 -1.06 3.71 -1.98
N ASN A 52 -0.20 2.89 -2.56
CA ASN A 52 1.22 2.94 -2.29
C ASN A 52 1.94 3.15 -3.64
N PHE A 53 2.45 4.36 -3.81
CA PHE A 53 3.12 4.81 -5.03
C PHE A 53 4.63 4.61 -4.93
N GLU A 54 5.28 4.31 -6.04
CA GLU A 54 6.73 4.37 -6.15
C GLU A 54 7.08 5.62 -6.94
N MET A 55 7.67 6.63 -6.31
CA MET A 55 8.16 7.79 -7.05
C MET A 55 9.41 7.34 -7.80
N ASN A 56 9.28 7.12 -9.12
CA ASN A 56 10.39 6.64 -9.93
C ASN A 56 11.56 7.61 -9.78
N ARG A 57 12.79 7.09 -9.70
CA ARG A 57 14.00 7.90 -9.56
C ARG A 57 14.84 7.84 -10.84
N PRO A 58 14.40 8.46 -11.95
CA PRO A 58 15.33 8.67 -13.06
C PRO A 58 16.49 9.54 -12.57
N ASP A 59 17.69 9.29 -13.09
CA ASP A 59 18.92 10.04 -12.77
C ASP A 59 18.79 11.55 -13.04
N VAL A 60 17.78 11.94 -13.83
CA VAL A 60 17.47 13.33 -14.20
C VAL A 60 15.98 13.58 -13.98
N ASN A 61 15.66 14.54 -13.10
CA ASN A 61 14.33 15.14 -12.95
C ASN A 61 13.19 14.18 -12.51
N PRO A 62 13.29 13.63 -11.29
CA PRO A 62 12.28 12.74 -10.72
C PRO A 62 10.91 13.44 -10.58
N PRO A 63 9.79 12.69 -10.71
CA PRO A 63 8.47 13.20 -10.39
C PRO A 63 8.37 13.55 -8.91
N GLN A 64 7.61 14.60 -8.62
CA GLN A 64 7.39 15.09 -7.27
C GLN A 64 5.97 14.78 -6.81
N GLN A 65 5.81 14.52 -5.53
CA GLN A 65 4.49 14.31 -4.90
C GLN A 65 3.48 15.43 -5.20
N ALA A 66 3.96 16.68 -5.29
CA ALA A 66 3.13 17.85 -5.55
C ALA A 66 2.49 17.79 -6.95
N GLU A 67 3.23 17.28 -7.93
CA GLU A 67 2.74 17.15 -9.30
C GLU A 67 1.65 16.06 -9.41
N LEU A 68 1.82 14.96 -8.69
CA LEU A 68 0.75 13.95 -8.58
C LEU A 68 -0.47 14.52 -7.83
N TRP A 69 -0.24 15.29 -6.77
CA TRP A 69 -1.31 15.96 -6.04
C TRP A 69 -2.09 16.96 -6.92
N ASP A 70 -1.42 17.71 -7.80
CA ASP A 70 -2.07 18.64 -8.73
C ASP A 70 -3.04 17.93 -9.69
N ILE A 71 -2.79 16.66 -10.03
CA ILE A 71 -3.73 15.84 -10.79
C ILE A 71 -4.94 15.48 -9.90
N VAL A 72 -4.70 14.94 -8.71
CA VAL A 72 -5.77 14.57 -7.75
C VAL A 72 -6.66 15.77 -7.42
N ALA A 73 -6.06 16.95 -7.25
CA ALA A 73 -6.73 18.17 -6.84
C ALA A 73 -7.79 18.66 -7.85
N LYS A 74 -7.67 18.25 -9.13
CA LYS A 74 -8.62 18.55 -10.20
C LYS A 74 -9.88 17.68 -10.16
N ILE A 75 -9.87 16.57 -9.43
CA ILE A 75 -11.00 15.64 -9.30
C ILE A 75 -11.70 15.90 -7.97
N ASP A 76 -12.61 16.86 -7.94
CA ASP A 76 -13.20 17.38 -6.69
C ASP A 76 -13.90 16.33 -5.82
N SER A 77 -14.59 15.37 -6.43
CA SER A 77 -15.27 14.27 -5.71
C SER A 77 -14.28 13.31 -5.04
N PHE A 78 -13.14 13.08 -5.68
CA PHE A 78 -12.08 12.19 -5.21
C PHE A 78 -11.20 12.87 -4.16
N LYS A 79 -10.79 14.12 -4.40
CA LYS A 79 -10.05 14.98 -3.45
C LYS A 79 -10.71 15.01 -2.08
N LYS A 80 -12.04 15.09 -2.03
CA LYS A 80 -12.81 15.11 -0.76
C LYS A 80 -12.70 13.81 0.03
N LYS A 81 -12.40 12.69 -0.61
CA LYS A 81 -12.24 11.36 0.02
C LYS A 81 -10.82 11.11 0.54
N ILE A 82 -9.84 11.94 0.21
CA ILE A 82 -8.47 11.78 0.69
C ILE A 82 -8.41 12.07 2.19
N TYR A 83 -7.91 11.10 2.95
CA TYR A 83 -7.53 11.25 4.34
C TYR A 83 -6.19 11.99 4.42
N ASN A 84 -6.15 13.02 5.26
CA ASN A 84 -4.92 13.75 5.54
C ASN A 84 -4.44 13.39 6.94
N HIS A 85 -3.30 12.71 7.04
CA HIS A 85 -2.71 12.39 8.32
C HIS A 85 -2.24 13.69 9.00
N SER A 86 -2.60 13.87 10.27
CA SER A 86 -2.31 15.11 11.02
C SER A 86 -2.20 14.90 12.53
N GLY A 87 -2.21 13.65 12.98
CA GLY A 87 -2.12 13.28 14.39
C GLY A 87 -1.48 11.91 14.55
N ASN A 88 -1.15 11.52 15.77
CA ASN A 88 -0.30 10.35 16.03
C ASN A 88 -0.98 8.98 15.81
N GLU A 89 -2.30 8.95 15.60
CA GLU A 89 -3.06 7.70 15.46
C GLU A 89 -3.73 7.62 14.09
N TRP A 90 -3.75 6.40 13.55
CA TRP A 90 -4.50 6.07 12.35
C TRP A 90 -5.98 5.88 12.67
N PRO A 91 -6.90 6.35 11.80
CA PRO A 91 -8.32 6.13 12.01
C PRO A 91 -8.64 4.65 11.88
N THR A 92 -9.65 4.21 12.63
CA THR A 92 -10.25 2.90 12.40
C THR A 92 -10.93 2.84 11.04
N GLY A 93 -11.17 1.61 10.53
CA GLY A 93 -11.92 1.43 9.30
C GLY A 93 -13.34 2.02 9.37
N ARG A 94 -13.97 2.03 10.56
CA ARG A 94 -15.28 2.65 10.75
C ARG A 94 -15.22 4.16 10.63
N GLU A 95 -14.28 4.82 11.29
CA GLU A 95 -14.14 6.28 11.26
C GLU A 95 -13.80 6.79 9.85
N THR A 96 -12.99 6.02 9.12
CA THR A 96 -12.67 6.25 7.72
C THR A 96 -13.94 6.26 6.85
N ILE A 97 -14.83 5.29 7.05
CA ILE A 97 -16.12 5.20 6.33
C ILE A 97 -17.06 6.34 6.75
N GLU A 98 -17.24 6.55 8.06
CA GLU A 98 -18.18 7.54 8.60
C GLU A 98 -17.79 8.98 8.26
N SER A 99 -16.49 9.29 8.22
CA SER A 99 -15.99 10.61 7.80
C SER A 99 -15.99 10.82 6.28
N GLY A 100 -16.17 9.76 5.50
CA GLY A 100 -16.01 9.77 4.05
C GLY A 100 -14.56 9.92 3.56
N LYS A 101 -13.58 9.94 4.48
CA LYS A 101 -12.13 10.02 4.19
C LYS A 101 -11.56 8.64 3.90
N ARG A 102 -11.95 8.07 2.75
CA ARG A 102 -11.77 6.66 2.38
C ARG A 102 -10.58 6.38 1.45
N VAL A 103 -9.67 7.34 1.27
CA VAL A 103 -8.48 7.16 0.44
C VAL A 103 -7.24 7.61 1.20
N PHE A 104 -6.26 6.73 1.29
CA PHE A 104 -4.96 7.00 1.91
C PHE A 104 -3.89 6.92 0.84
N PHE A 105 -2.95 7.88 0.86
CA PHE A 105 -1.84 7.89 -0.08
C PHE A 105 -0.53 7.74 0.67
N PHE A 106 0.24 6.76 0.22
CA PHE A 106 1.62 6.57 0.59
C PHE A 106 2.52 6.63 -0.64
N GLN A 107 3.79 6.96 -0.42
CA GLN A 107 4.85 6.89 -1.41
C GLN A 107 6.07 6.16 -0.90
N HIS A 108 6.79 5.56 -1.84
CA HIS A 108 8.16 5.10 -1.74
C HIS A 108 9.02 6.08 -2.54
N ASN A 109 10.26 6.26 -2.12
CA ASN A 109 11.29 6.99 -2.85
C ASN A 109 11.02 8.47 -3.18
N GLY A 110 9.89 9.05 -2.76
CA GLY A 110 9.58 10.47 -2.95
C GLY A 110 10.40 11.39 -2.06
N TRP A 111 10.68 12.59 -2.57
CA TRP A 111 11.16 13.71 -1.75
C TRP A 111 10.00 14.64 -1.44
N TYR A 112 9.92 15.10 -0.19
CA TYR A 112 9.04 16.19 0.19
C TYR A 112 9.64 17.51 -0.30
N LEU A 113 9.29 17.91 -1.52
CA LEU A 113 9.60 19.24 -2.02
C LEU A 113 8.41 20.16 -1.77
N CYS A 114 8.54 20.98 -0.73
CA CYS A 114 7.64 22.08 -0.43
C CYS A 114 8.08 23.30 -1.23
N ASN A 115 7.52 23.51 -2.42
CA ASN A 115 7.87 24.67 -3.27
C ASN A 115 7.45 26.03 -2.71
N THR A 116 6.80 26.08 -1.53
CA THR A 116 6.33 27.31 -0.90
C THR A 116 7.38 27.98 0.01
N GLY A 117 8.50 27.33 0.30
CA GLY A 117 9.49 27.83 1.28
C GLY A 117 8.96 27.93 2.71
N ASN A 118 7.73 27.46 2.95
CA ASN A 118 7.06 27.46 4.24
C ASN A 118 6.51 26.04 4.51
N GLU A 119 7.17 25.29 5.39
CA GLU A 119 6.77 23.94 5.78
C GLU A 119 5.37 23.89 6.40
N ALA A 120 4.91 24.97 7.06
CA ALA A 120 3.57 25.01 7.66
C ALA A 120 2.44 25.09 6.61
N GLU A 121 2.74 25.51 5.39
CA GLU A 121 1.82 25.45 4.24
C GLU A 121 1.94 24.13 3.48
N CYS A 122 2.95 23.34 3.81
CA CYS A 122 3.19 22.04 3.22
C CYS A 122 2.22 21.02 3.84
N ASN A 123 1.04 20.99 3.25
CA ASN A 123 0.04 20.00 3.55
C ASN A 123 0.52 18.66 2.96
N GLN A 124 1.25 17.87 3.75
CA GLN A 124 1.66 16.52 3.39
C GLN A 124 0.40 15.67 3.18
N ARG A 125 0.07 15.40 1.91
CA ARG A 125 -1.14 14.65 1.50
C ARG A 125 -0.82 13.23 1.04
N ILE A 126 0.47 12.95 0.81
CA ILE A 126 1.02 11.66 0.44
C ILE A 126 2.13 11.39 1.44
N GLU A 127 1.93 10.38 2.28
CA GLU A 127 2.84 10.02 3.36
C GLU A 127 3.97 9.12 2.86
N ASN A 128 5.17 9.16 3.44
CA ASN A 128 6.17 8.14 3.15
C ASN A 128 5.76 6.84 3.81
N PHE A 129 5.66 5.76 3.04
CA PHE A 129 5.22 4.48 3.54
C PHE A 129 6.13 3.97 4.67
N HIS A 130 7.45 4.08 4.49
CA HIS A 130 8.45 3.57 5.42
C HIS A 130 8.64 4.40 6.69
N ASP A 131 7.99 5.58 6.80
CA ASP A 131 7.91 6.29 8.06
C ASP A 131 6.96 5.57 9.03
N TYR A 132 6.01 4.78 8.51
CA TYR A 132 4.97 4.09 9.29
C TYR A 132 4.97 2.57 9.16
N ALA A 133 5.53 2.02 8.09
CA ALA A 133 5.47 0.60 7.79
C ALA A 133 6.86 -0.03 7.75
N ILE A 134 7.01 -1.18 8.42
CA ILE A 134 8.11 -2.11 8.12
C ILE A 134 7.70 -2.98 6.93
N GLU A 135 8.62 -3.19 6.00
CA GLU A 135 8.39 -4.03 4.82
C GLU A 135 9.49 -5.06 4.65
N THR A 136 9.13 -6.30 4.31
CA THR A 136 10.09 -7.36 3.95
C THR A 136 10.79 -7.04 2.63
N ASP A 137 11.79 -7.85 2.28
CA ASP A 137 12.48 -7.72 0.99
C ASP A 137 11.49 -7.83 -0.21
N TRP A 138 11.83 -7.20 -1.33
CA TRP A 138 11.06 -7.17 -2.58
C TRP A 138 11.75 -7.95 -3.71
N ALA A 139 12.97 -8.43 -3.49
CA ALA A 139 13.82 -9.02 -4.52
C ALA A 139 14.02 -10.54 -4.36
N PHE A 140 13.02 -11.27 -3.86
CA PHE A 140 13.11 -12.73 -3.76
C PHE A 140 13.21 -13.37 -5.16
N GLY A 141 14.23 -14.21 -5.36
CA GLY A 141 14.53 -14.86 -6.65
C GLY A 141 13.76 -16.15 -6.90
N ASP A 142 13.30 -16.82 -5.83
CA ASP A 142 12.54 -18.07 -5.87
C ASP A 142 11.65 -18.26 -4.61
N ILE A 143 10.89 -19.36 -4.59
CA ILE A 143 10.00 -19.70 -3.46
C ILE A 143 10.81 -20.10 -2.23
N GLU A 144 11.96 -20.76 -2.42
CA GLU A 144 12.82 -21.22 -1.34
C GLU A 144 13.36 -20.06 -0.50
N GLU A 145 13.72 -18.94 -1.13
CA GLU A 145 14.08 -17.70 -0.43
C GLU A 145 12.92 -17.15 0.40
N ILE A 146 11.69 -17.21 -0.11
CA ILE A 146 10.47 -16.81 0.62
C ILE A 146 10.21 -17.74 1.80
N GLU A 147 10.44 -19.05 1.64
CA GLU A 147 10.26 -20.04 2.71
C GLU A 147 11.33 -19.96 3.81
N ASN A 148 12.49 -19.34 3.53
CA ASN A 148 13.50 -19.06 4.53
C ASN A 148 13.09 -17.91 5.46
N THR A 149 12.17 -18.19 6.38
CA THR A 149 11.55 -17.21 7.29
C THR A 149 12.53 -16.46 8.19
N ALA A 150 13.70 -17.03 8.46
CA ALA A 150 14.76 -16.37 9.23
C ALA A 150 15.27 -15.09 8.55
N THR A 151 15.16 -15.02 7.22
CA THR A 151 15.53 -13.84 6.42
C THR A 151 14.33 -13.18 5.78
N SER A 152 13.38 -13.95 5.23
CA SER A 152 12.30 -13.45 4.39
C SER A 152 11.17 -12.73 5.14
N CYS A 153 11.10 -12.89 6.46
CA CYS A 153 10.13 -12.21 7.32
C CYS A 153 10.72 -10.96 8.00
N ILE A 154 12.03 -10.78 8.00
CA ILE A 154 12.65 -9.60 8.60
C ILE A 154 12.43 -8.40 7.68
N GLY A 155 12.16 -7.25 8.28
CA GLY A 155 12.03 -5.99 7.54
C GLY A 155 13.36 -5.57 6.95
N THR A 156 13.37 -5.18 5.68
CA THR A 156 14.56 -4.58 5.05
C THR A 156 14.39 -3.08 4.81
N ARG A 157 13.17 -2.56 4.98
CA ARG A 157 12.81 -1.15 4.83
C ARG A 157 11.86 -0.72 5.94
N GLY A 158 11.95 0.55 6.34
CA GLY A 158 11.11 1.16 7.38
C GLY A 158 11.44 0.77 8.82
N GLU A 159 12.62 0.18 9.08
CA GLU A 159 13.00 -0.26 10.43
C GLU A 159 13.14 0.89 11.45
N LEU A 160 13.36 2.11 10.97
CA LEU A 160 13.50 3.32 11.79
C LEU A 160 12.19 4.09 11.98
N GLY A 161 11.11 3.70 11.28
CA GLY A 161 9.79 4.34 11.36
C GLY A 161 9.01 3.97 12.63
N SER A 162 7.74 4.40 12.71
CA SER A 162 6.84 4.11 13.84
C SER A 162 6.44 2.64 13.96
N LYS A 163 6.52 1.88 12.85
CA LYS A 163 6.17 0.46 12.75
C LYS A 163 4.68 0.19 13.03
N ASP A 164 3.82 1.17 12.72
CA ASP A 164 2.37 1.05 12.80
C ASP A 164 1.82 -0.05 11.89
N PHE A 165 2.52 -0.30 10.78
CA PHE A 165 2.15 -1.33 9.82
C PHE A 165 3.29 -2.33 9.56
N TYR A 166 2.90 -3.56 9.27
CA TYR A 166 3.78 -4.59 8.75
C TYR A 166 3.31 -5.06 7.36
N ALA A 167 4.18 -4.89 6.37
CA ALA A 167 3.96 -5.25 4.99
C ALA A 167 4.85 -6.45 4.59
N ILE A 168 4.19 -7.51 4.12
CA ILE A 168 4.85 -8.73 3.67
C ILE A 168 4.79 -8.78 2.15
N ASN A 169 5.94 -8.82 1.50
CA ASN A 169 6.05 -9.15 0.09
C ASN A 169 5.98 -10.67 -0.10
N ASN A 170 5.13 -11.10 -1.03
CA ASN A 170 4.84 -12.50 -1.33
C ASN A 170 4.78 -12.70 -2.85
N PHE A 171 5.91 -12.44 -3.50
CA PHE A 171 6.09 -12.59 -4.94
C PHE A 171 7.56 -12.86 -5.24
N VAL A 172 7.80 -13.50 -6.40
CA VAL A 172 9.15 -13.71 -6.94
C VAL A 172 9.42 -12.73 -8.05
N THR A 173 10.57 -12.06 -7.94
CA THR A 173 11.12 -11.12 -8.91
C THR A 173 12.17 -11.84 -9.76
N THR A 174 11.90 -11.99 -11.06
CA THR A 174 12.86 -12.56 -12.03
C THR A 174 13.50 -11.46 -12.87
N PHE A 175 14.52 -11.80 -13.65
CA PHE A 175 15.18 -10.85 -14.56
C PHE A 175 14.22 -10.17 -15.56
N ILE A 176 13.12 -10.85 -15.94
CA ILE A 176 12.12 -10.30 -16.88
C ILE A 176 10.86 -9.75 -16.18
N GLY A 177 10.91 -9.59 -14.86
CA GLY A 177 9.79 -9.13 -14.04
C GLY A 177 9.15 -10.25 -13.20
N PRO A 178 7.90 -10.08 -12.75
CA PRO A 178 7.29 -10.98 -11.77
C PRO A 178 6.94 -12.35 -12.34
N SER A 179 7.14 -13.41 -11.53
CA SER A 179 6.90 -14.79 -11.99
C SER A 179 5.41 -15.19 -11.90
N LYS A 180 4.74 -15.20 -13.05
CA LYS A 180 3.34 -15.67 -13.17
C LYS A 180 3.13 -17.15 -12.81
N PHE A 181 4.17 -17.97 -12.98
CA PHE A 181 4.15 -19.39 -12.61
C PHE A 181 4.23 -19.55 -11.10
N GLN A 182 5.19 -18.89 -10.44
CA GLN A 182 5.37 -19.00 -8.99
C GLN A 182 4.24 -18.32 -8.21
N ALA A 183 3.61 -17.28 -8.78
CA ALA A 183 2.41 -16.68 -8.21
C ALA A 183 1.27 -17.69 -7.96
N GLU A 184 1.14 -18.76 -8.75
CA GLU A 184 0.12 -19.79 -8.50
C GLU A 184 0.32 -20.51 -7.16
N THR A 185 1.58 -20.81 -6.81
CA THR A 185 1.94 -21.39 -5.51
C THR A 185 1.84 -20.34 -4.41
N LEU A 186 2.51 -19.19 -4.59
CA LEU A 186 2.62 -18.16 -3.56
C LEU A 186 1.27 -17.57 -3.14
N ASN A 187 0.34 -17.44 -4.09
CA ASN A 187 -0.97 -16.87 -3.84
C ASN A 187 -2.02 -17.93 -3.44
N SER A 188 -1.66 -19.21 -3.40
CA SER A 188 -2.54 -20.24 -2.87
C SER A 188 -2.88 -19.94 -1.40
N LYS A 189 -4.09 -20.28 -0.99
CA LYS A 189 -4.54 -20.04 0.39
C LYS A 189 -3.57 -20.60 1.43
N ASP A 190 -3.13 -21.84 1.26
CA ASP A 190 -2.30 -22.54 2.24
C ASP A 190 -0.93 -21.88 2.37
N PHE A 191 -0.30 -21.51 1.24
CA PHE A 191 1.00 -20.85 1.25
C PHE A 191 0.90 -19.46 1.90
N ALA A 192 -0.05 -18.63 1.47
CA ALA A 192 -0.19 -17.26 1.96
C ALA A 192 -0.55 -17.21 3.46
N LEU A 193 -1.44 -18.08 3.94
CA LEU A 193 -1.76 -18.19 5.37
C LEU A 193 -0.55 -18.65 6.19
N LYS A 194 0.18 -19.65 5.70
CA LYS A 194 1.40 -20.13 6.35
C LYS A 194 2.45 -19.02 6.44
N ARG A 195 2.72 -18.30 5.34
CA ARG A 195 3.69 -17.19 5.32
C ARG A 195 3.34 -16.11 6.33
N ILE A 196 2.07 -15.72 6.42
CA ILE A 196 1.62 -14.70 7.37
C ILE A 196 1.83 -15.15 8.82
N GLU A 197 1.49 -16.41 9.14
CA GLU A 197 1.66 -16.95 10.49
C GLU A 197 3.13 -17.16 10.85
N ASP A 198 3.94 -17.63 9.92
CA ASP A 198 5.39 -17.79 10.10
C ASP A 198 6.06 -16.45 10.38
N CYS A 199 5.75 -15.42 9.57
CA CYS A 199 6.31 -14.10 9.76
C CYS A 199 5.85 -13.44 11.06
N LYS A 200 4.60 -13.67 11.46
CA LYS A 200 4.12 -13.28 12.79
C LYS A 200 4.90 -13.97 13.91
N SER A 201 5.21 -15.26 13.75
CA SER A 201 5.97 -16.03 14.74
C SER A 201 7.41 -15.53 14.90
N VAL A 202 8.02 -15.04 13.80
CA VAL A 202 9.37 -14.47 13.81
C VAL A 202 9.40 -13.04 14.37
N THR A 203 8.46 -12.19 13.95
CA THR A 203 8.51 -10.74 14.22
C THR A 203 7.64 -10.30 15.38
N ASN A 204 6.69 -11.13 15.80
CA ASN A 204 5.58 -10.77 16.69
C ASN A 204 4.69 -9.62 16.16
N LEU A 205 4.76 -9.33 14.86
CA LEU A 205 3.92 -8.32 14.20
C LEU A 205 2.75 -8.97 13.47
N ASP A 206 1.60 -8.29 13.51
CA ASP A 206 0.42 -8.68 12.75
C ASP A 206 0.50 -8.05 11.35
N ALA A 207 0.45 -8.87 10.29
CA ALA A 207 0.50 -8.35 8.92
C ALA A 207 -0.70 -7.43 8.60
N ASN A 208 -0.42 -6.25 8.07
CA ASN A 208 -1.43 -5.30 7.57
C ASN A 208 -1.54 -5.37 6.05
N PHE A 209 -0.42 -5.53 5.36
CA PHE A 209 -0.33 -5.62 3.91
C PHE A 209 0.29 -6.96 3.50
N LEU A 210 -0.34 -7.64 2.56
CA LEU A 210 0.25 -8.74 1.81
C LEU A 210 0.37 -8.30 0.36
N ASN A 211 1.58 -7.96 -0.06
CA ASN A 211 1.85 -7.52 -1.42
C ASN A 211 2.09 -8.77 -2.29
N VAL A 212 1.37 -8.86 -3.40
CA VAL A 212 1.39 -10.02 -4.31
C VAL A 212 1.42 -9.56 -5.76
N ASP A 213 2.00 -10.40 -6.61
CA ASP A 213 1.81 -10.30 -8.05
C ASP A 213 0.70 -11.23 -8.54
N PHE A 214 0.02 -10.83 -9.61
CA PHE A 214 -1.05 -11.60 -10.24
C PHE A 214 -2.14 -12.05 -9.25
N TRP A 215 -2.70 -11.13 -8.45
CA TRP A 215 -3.70 -11.42 -7.41
C TRP A 215 -4.90 -12.26 -7.88
N GLN A 216 -5.22 -12.26 -9.18
CA GLN A 216 -6.28 -13.11 -9.76
C GLN A 216 -5.90 -14.60 -9.84
N ARG A 217 -4.65 -14.94 -9.56
CA ARG A 217 -4.15 -16.31 -9.48
C ARG A 217 -4.04 -16.69 -8.02
N GLY A 218 -4.69 -17.77 -7.61
CA GLY A 218 -4.79 -18.19 -6.21
C GLY A 218 -5.96 -17.54 -5.48
N ASP A 219 -5.86 -17.50 -4.15
CA ASP A 219 -6.99 -17.30 -3.24
C ASP A 219 -6.80 -16.08 -2.32
N ILE A 220 -5.96 -15.11 -2.71
CA ILE A 220 -5.60 -13.97 -1.86
C ILE A 220 -6.81 -13.20 -1.29
N PRO A 221 -7.89 -12.94 -2.06
CA PRO A 221 -9.09 -12.33 -1.47
C PRO A 221 -9.71 -13.18 -0.35
N GLU A 222 -9.73 -14.52 -0.47
CA GLU A 222 -10.21 -15.42 0.58
C GLU A 222 -9.30 -15.35 1.81
N VAL A 223 -7.97 -15.36 1.62
CA VAL A 223 -6.96 -15.23 2.68
C VAL A 223 -7.18 -13.95 3.49
N ALA A 224 -7.37 -12.81 2.82
CA ALA A 224 -7.64 -11.54 3.47
C ALA A 224 -8.93 -11.57 4.30
N GLN A 225 -10.00 -12.22 3.79
CA GLN A 225 -11.26 -12.38 4.52
C GLN A 225 -11.08 -13.27 5.77
N ILE A 226 -10.39 -14.40 5.64
CA ILE A 226 -10.13 -15.34 6.74
C ILE A 226 -9.44 -14.63 7.90
N ILE A 227 -8.33 -13.92 7.61
CA ILE A 227 -7.53 -13.24 8.63
C ILE A 227 -8.35 -12.14 9.33
N ASN A 228 -9.09 -11.33 8.57
CA ASN A 228 -9.89 -10.26 9.13
C ASN A 228 -11.07 -10.79 9.97
N ILE A 229 -11.70 -11.90 9.56
CA ILE A 229 -12.73 -12.58 10.37
C ILE A 229 -12.15 -13.07 11.69
N GLN A 230 -10.98 -13.73 11.66
CA GLN A 230 -10.32 -14.22 12.88
C GLN A 230 -9.98 -13.09 13.85
N ARG A 231 -9.42 -11.98 13.35
CA ARG A 231 -9.13 -10.77 14.14
C ARG A 231 -10.41 -10.19 14.75
N GLY A 232 -11.46 -10.04 13.95
CA GLY A 232 -12.76 -9.56 14.43
C GLY A 232 -13.38 -10.44 15.52
N GLN A 233 -13.27 -11.77 15.40
CA GLN A 233 -13.76 -12.71 16.42
C GLN A 233 -12.95 -12.66 17.72
N LYS A 234 -11.62 -12.56 17.63
CA LYS A 234 -10.72 -12.42 18.79
C LYS A 234 -11.10 -11.18 19.61
N ASN A 235 -11.32 -10.05 18.94
CA ASN A 235 -11.70 -8.79 19.58
C ASN A 235 -13.06 -8.89 20.29
N LYS A 236 -14.07 -9.51 19.65
CA LYS A 236 -15.39 -9.75 20.28
C LYS A 236 -15.29 -10.61 21.54
N ARG A 237 -14.46 -11.67 21.52
CA ARG A 237 -14.25 -12.54 22.68
C ARG A 237 -13.55 -11.80 23.82
N SER A 238 -12.53 -10.99 23.51
CA SER A 238 -11.81 -10.16 24.49
C SER A 238 -12.76 -9.18 25.18
N LEU A 239 -13.54 -8.44 24.41
CA LEU A 239 -14.52 -7.48 24.93
C LEU A 239 -15.56 -8.15 25.84
N ARG A 240 -16.10 -9.30 25.43
CA ARG A 240 -17.06 -10.07 26.25
C ARG A 240 -16.45 -10.51 27.58
N ARG A 241 -15.18 -10.92 27.60
CA ARG A 241 -14.48 -11.29 28.84
C ARG A 241 -14.28 -10.08 29.75
N PHE A 242 -13.84 -8.95 29.20
CA PHE A 242 -13.66 -7.70 29.95
C PHE A 242 -14.98 -7.20 30.56
N LEU A 243 -16.06 -7.17 29.78
CA LEU A 243 -17.39 -6.79 30.28
C LEU A 243 -17.91 -7.75 31.36
N ARG A 244 -17.58 -9.04 31.29
CA ARG A 244 -17.91 -10.00 32.36
C ARG A 244 -17.11 -9.73 33.63
N TRP A 245 -15.85 -9.33 33.51
CA TRP A 245 -14.99 -9.00 34.64
C TRP A 245 -15.47 -7.73 35.37
N ILE A 246 -15.86 -6.67 34.66
CA ILE A 246 -16.37 -5.43 35.30
C ILE A 246 -17.72 -5.64 36.02
N ARG A 247 -18.48 -6.67 35.63
CA ARG A 247 -19.81 -6.97 36.20
C ARG A 247 -19.77 -7.88 37.43
N ASN A 248 -18.60 -8.38 37.81
CA ASN A 248 -18.36 -9.21 39.00
C ASN A 248 -17.52 -8.45 40.01
#